data_AF-A0A444J033-F1
#
_entry.id   AF-A0A444J033-F1
#
_cell.length_a   1.000
_cell.length_b   1.000
_cell.length_c   1.000
_cell.angle_alpha   90.00
_cell.angle_beta   90.00
_cell.angle_gamma   90.00
#
_symmetry.space_group_name_H-M   'P 1'
#
loop_
_entity.id
_entity.type
_entity.pdbx_description
1 polymer ?
#
loop_
_entity_poly.entity_id
_entity_poly.type
_entity_poly.pdbx_seq_one_letter_code
_entity_poly.pdbx_strand_id
1 'polypeptide(L)'
;MNENKKIENHHSIPLAERMRPVSLDDFSGQEHLVGRGRLLRELISNGKIPSLLLWGPPGSGKTTLASILAHSIQADFIFFSAVLSGVKEIRKIVEETKGKKEGEDKPTILFVDEIHRFNKNQQDALLPHVESGLLTLIGATTENPSFEVIAPLLSRCQLLLLQPLTVEDIISILQRLCTTKPPD
;
A
#
# COMPACT_ATOMS: atom_id res chain seq x y z
N MET A 1 29.13 40.62 2.71
CA MET A 1 27.78 40.91 3.23
C MET A 1 26.84 41.14 2.07
N ASN A 2 26.05 40.15 1.70
CA ASN A 2 24.59 40.21 1.79
C ASN A 2 24.00 38.92 1.22
N GLU A 3 23.17 38.34 2.07
CA GLU A 3 22.62 37.01 2.04
C GLU A 3 21.51 36.92 0.98
N ASN A 4 21.77 36.24 -0.12
CA ASN A 4 20.68 35.64 -0.90
C ASN A 4 20.34 34.29 -0.27
N LYS A 5 19.62 34.36 0.86
CA LYS A 5 18.99 33.24 1.52
C LYS A 5 17.98 32.65 0.53
N LYS A 6 18.33 31.50 -0.08
CA LYS A 6 17.38 30.67 -0.84
C LYS A 6 16.16 30.46 0.03
N ILE A 7 15.02 31.00 -0.41
CA ILE A 7 13.73 30.64 0.15
C ILE A 7 13.45 29.23 -0.39
N GLU A 8 13.78 28.22 0.40
CA GLU A 8 13.39 26.84 0.12
C GLU A 8 11.87 26.74 0.28
N ASN A 9 11.16 26.57 -0.83
CA ASN A 9 9.71 26.40 -0.87
C ASN A 9 9.33 25.06 -0.19
N HIS A 10 9.06 25.07 1.12
CA HIS A 10 8.46 23.96 1.88
C HIS A 10 6.99 23.63 1.48
N HIS A 11 6.49 24.18 0.37
CA HIS A 11 5.08 24.15 -0.03
C HIS A 11 4.71 23.20 -1.19
N SER A 12 5.63 22.38 -1.72
CA SER A 12 5.38 21.61 -2.95
C SER A 12 4.62 20.29 -2.75
N ILE A 13 4.63 19.71 -1.55
CA ILE A 13 3.95 18.44 -1.28
C ILE A 13 2.51 18.71 -0.81
N PRO A 14 1.48 18.17 -1.49
CA PRO A 14 0.08 18.35 -1.10
C PRO A 14 -0.16 17.94 0.35
N LEU A 15 -1.04 18.67 1.05
CA LEU A 15 -1.38 18.37 2.45
C LEU A 15 -1.81 16.91 2.62
N ALA A 16 -2.64 16.38 1.70
CA ALA A 16 -3.09 14.99 1.76
C ALA A 16 -1.94 13.97 1.81
N GLU A 17 -0.81 14.26 1.14
CA GLU A 17 0.36 13.39 1.16
C GLU A 17 1.13 13.51 2.48
N ARG A 18 1.32 14.74 2.96
CA ARG A 18 1.98 15.03 4.25
C ARG A 18 1.25 14.42 5.44
N MET A 19 -0.06 14.19 5.29
CA MET A 19 -0.92 13.72 6.37
C MET A 19 -1.25 12.24 6.31
N ARG A 20 -0.60 11.50 5.41
CA ARG A 20 -0.71 10.04 5.39
C ARG A 20 -0.22 9.47 6.72
N PRO A 21 -1.06 8.68 7.41
CA PRO A 21 -0.63 7.93 8.58
C PRO A 21 0.60 7.05 8.29
N VAL A 22 1.53 7.01 9.25
CA VAL A 22 2.75 6.18 9.16
C VAL A 22 2.66 4.89 9.98
N SER A 23 1.60 4.76 10.79
CA SER A 23 1.35 3.62 11.68
C SER A 23 -0.13 3.23 11.67
N LEU A 24 -0.44 2.00 12.10
CA LEU A 24 -1.83 1.58 12.29
C LEU A 24 -2.52 2.29 13.46
N ASP A 25 -1.77 2.88 14.40
CA ASP A 25 -2.35 3.66 15.50
C ASP A 25 -2.92 4.99 15.02
N ASP A 26 -2.37 5.51 13.91
CA ASP A 26 -2.80 6.75 13.27
C ASP A 26 -3.82 6.51 12.15
N PHE A 27 -4.15 5.26 11.83
CA PHE A 27 -5.01 4.92 10.71
C PHE A 27 -6.50 4.93 11.13
N SER A 28 -7.30 5.80 10.53
CA SER A 28 -8.68 6.05 10.95
C SER A 28 -9.71 5.33 10.07
N GLY A 29 -10.85 4.96 10.67
CA GLY A 29 -12.05 4.48 9.99
C GLY A 29 -12.05 3.02 9.56
N GLN A 30 -11.08 2.22 10.00
CA GLN A 30 -10.97 0.79 9.64
C GLN A 30 -10.80 -0.10 10.87
N GLU A 31 -11.51 0.21 11.95
CA GLU A 31 -11.27 -0.30 13.30
C GLU A 31 -11.54 -1.81 13.39
N HIS A 32 -12.37 -2.34 12.48
CA HIS A 32 -12.58 -3.77 12.28
C HIS A 32 -11.33 -4.50 11.78
N LEU A 33 -10.43 -3.81 11.05
CA LEU A 33 -9.18 -4.35 10.53
C LEU A 33 -7.97 -4.00 11.41
N VAL A 34 -7.90 -2.74 11.88
CA VAL A 34 -6.71 -2.18 12.56
C VAL A 34 -6.86 -2.07 14.08
N GLY A 35 -8.01 -2.42 14.65
CA GLY A 35 -8.21 -2.42 16.10
C GLY A 35 -7.24 -3.35 16.85
N ARG A 36 -7.12 -3.17 18.18
CA ARG A 36 -6.29 -4.06 19.02
C ARG A 36 -6.82 -5.51 18.91
N GLY A 37 -5.90 -6.46 18.72
CA GLY A 37 -6.24 -7.87 18.54
C GLY A 37 -7.00 -8.17 17.24
N ARG A 38 -6.93 -7.28 16.23
CA ARG A 38 -7.48 -7.52 14.91
C ARG A 38 -6.43 -8.04 13.95
N LEU A 39 -6.92 -8.63 12.86
CA LEU A 39 -6.16 -9.30 11.81
C LEU A 39 -4.88 -8.55 11.43
N LEU A 40 -4.94 -7.26 11.08
CA LEU A 40 -3.76 -6.56 10.57
C LEU A 40 -2.67 -6.39 11.63
N ARG A 41 -3.04 -6.22 12.90
CA ARG A 41 -2.06 -6.16 13.99
C ARG A 41 -1.42 -7.51 14.27
N GLU A 42 -2.19 -8.59 14.14
CA GLU A 42 -1.66 -9.95 14.26
C GLU A 42 -0.67 -10.27 13.13
N LEU A 43 -1.01 -9.91 11.88
CA LEU A 43 -0.13 -10.08 10.72
C LEU A 43 1.19 -9.32 10.88
N ILE A 44 1.13 -8.07 11.31
CA ILE A 44 2.34 -7.27 11.60
C ILE A 44 3.16 -7.90 12.73
N SER A 45 2.52 -8.32 13.82
CA SER A 45 3.22 -8.91 14.97
C SER A 45 3.93 -10.22 14.60
N ASN A 46 3.38 -10.97 13.65
CA ASN A 46 3.97 -12.20 13.12
C ASN A 46 5.07 -11.95 12.07
N GLY A 47 5.28 -10.70 11.65
CA GLY A 47 6.29 -10.31 10.65
C GLY A 47 6.02 -10.87 9.25
N LYS A 48 4.82 -11.41 9.00
CA LYS A 48 4.45 -12.08 7.75
C LYS A 48 3.09 -11.58 7.29
N ILE A 49 3.09 -10.93 6.14
CA ILE A 49 1.89 -10.40 5.50
C ILE A 49 1.62 -11.27 4.26
N PRO A 50 0.45 -11.93 4.16
CA PRO A 50 0.09 -12.67 2.95
C PRO A 50 -0.19 -11.69 1.81
N SER A 51 -0.36 -12.19 0.58
CA SER A 51 -0.87 -11.34 -0.49
C SER A 51 -2.29 -10.86 -0.15
N LEU A 52 -2.58 -9.59 -0.42
CA LEU A 52 -3.83 -8.93 -0.06
C LEU A 52 -4.50 -8.30 -1.28
N LEU A 53 -5.83 -8.27 -1.24
CA LEU A 53 -6.62 -7.39 -2.09
C LEU A 53 -7.38 -6.40 -1.20
N LEU A 54 -7.09 -5.12 -1.35
CA LEU A 54 -7.74 -4.03 -0.64
C LEU A 54 -8.89 -3.50 -1.50
N TRP A 55 -10.11 -3.77 -1.09
CA TRP A 55 -11.30 -3.31 -1.79
C TRP A 55 -12.03 -2.26 -0.96
N GLY A 56 -12.26 -1.09 -1.54
CA GLY A 56 -13.04 -0.05 -0.87
C GLY A 56 -13.10 1.25 -1.66
N PRO A 57 -13.91 2.22 -1.21
CA PRO A 57 -14.14 3.46 -1.94
C PRO A 57 -12.86 4.31 -2.09
N PRO A 58 -12.84 5.28 -3.01
CA PRO A 58 -11.77 6.28 -3.07
C PRO A 58 -11.60 6.97 -1.70
N GLY A 59 -10.36 7.24 -1.30
CA GLY A 59 -10.07 7.92 -0.03
C GLY A 59 -10.18 7.05 1.23
N SER A 60 -10.49 5.75 1.14
CA SER A 60 -10.55 4.85 2.31
C SER A 60 -9.17 4.45 2.87
N GLY A 61 -8.07 4.90 2.26
CA GLY A 61 -6.71 4.68 2.76
C GLY A 61 -6.02 3.41 2.24
N LYS A 62 -6.45 2.81 1.14
CA LYS A 62 -5.84 1.59 0.54
C LYS A 62 -4.32 1.71 0.35
N THR A 63 -3.86 2.76 -0.33
CA THR A 63 -2.43 3.00 -0.60
C THR A 63 -1.64 3.24 0.68
N THR A 64 -2.19 4.05 1.59
CA THR A 64 -1.58 4.31 2.90
C THR A 64 -1.46 3.02 3.70
N LEU A 65 -2.50 2.18 3.73
CA LEU A 65 -2.49 0.93 4.47
C LEU A 65 -1.41 -0.02 3.94
N ALA A 66 -1.30 -0.17 2.62
CA ALA A 66 -0.26 -0.99 2.01
C ALA A 66 1.16 -0.52 2.39
N SER A 67 1.38 0.80 2.39
CA SER A 67 2.66 1.40 2.80
C SER A 67 2.95 1.14 4.29
N ILE A 68 1.99 1.37 5.19
CA ILE A 68 2.15 1.09 6.62
C ILE A 68 2.50 -0.38 6.85
N LEU A 69 1.80 -1.28 6.17
CA LEU A 69 2.03 -2.73 6.27
C LEU A 69 3.46 -3.10 5.88
N ALA A 70 3.95 -2.56 4.76
CA ALA A 70 5.32 -2.80 4.31
C ALA A 70 6.37 -2.26 5.29
N HIS A 71 6.20 -1.01 5.74
CA HIS A 71 7.11 -0.40 6.71
C HIS A 71 7.13 -1.15 8.04
N SER A 72 5.98 -1.64 8.49
CA SER A 72 5.84 -2.36 9.77
C SER A 72 6.62 -3.67 9.81
N ILE A 73 6.80 -4.34 8.66
CA ILE A 73 7.59 -5.58 8.55
C ILE A 73 8.96 -5.37 7.88
N GLN A 74 9.39 -4.11 7.71
CA GLN A 74 10.64 -3.74 7.04
C GLN A 74 10.79 -4.34 5.63
N ALA A 75 9.67 -4.47 4.91
CA ALA A 75 9.64 -4.93 3.54
C ALA A 75 10.09 -3.83 2.57
N ASP A 76 10.69 -4.24 1.45
CA ASP A 76 10.87 -3.35 0.32
C ASP A 76 9.50 -3.10 -0.32
N PHE A 77 9.13 -1.83 -0.45
CA PHE A 77 7.83 -1.43 -0.99
C PHE A 77 7.98 -0.89 -2.42
N ILE A 78 7.40 -1.60 -3.38
CA ILE A 78 7.41 -1.22 -4.79
C ILE A 78 6.00 -0.77 -5.17
N PHE A 79 5.84 0.52 -5.43
CA PHE A 79 4.59 1.07 -5.94
C PHE A 79 4.49 0.86 -7.45
N PHE A 80 3.38 0.28 -7.91
CA PHE A 80 3.12 0.00 -9.31
C PHE A 80 1.73 0.53 -9.69
N SER A 81 1.70 1.47 -10.65
CA SER A 81 0.44 1.98 -11.18
C SER A 81 -0.03 1.10 -12.34
N ALA A 82 -1.25 0.54 -12.23
CA ALA A 82 -1.81 -0.31 -13.27
C ALA A 82 -2.14 0.43 -14.59
N VAL A 83 -2.28 1.75 -14.54
CA VAL A 83 -2.67 2.58 -15.69
C VAL A 83 -1.49 2.87 -16.61
N LEU A 84 -0.28 2.98 -16.05
CA LEU A 84 0.90 3.49 -16.77
C LEU A 84 1.88 2.39 -17.19
N SER A 85 1.64 1.14 -16.79
CA SER A 85 2.69 0.12 -16.76
C SER A 85 2.26 -1.18 -17.45
N GLY A 86 3.18 -1.82 -18.18
CA GLY A 86 2.96 -3.06 -18.92
C GLY A 86 3.62 -4.29 -18.29
N VAL A 87 3.60 -5.41 -19.03
CA VAL A 87 4.21 -6.69 -18.61
C VAL A 87 5.74 -6.60 -18.53
N LYS A 88 6.36 -5.69 -19.29
CA LYS A 88 7.83 -5.51 -19.27
C LYS A 88 8.30 -4.96 -17.93
N GLU A 89 7.58 -4.01 -17.37
CA GLU A 89 7.89 -3.40 -16.08
C GLU A 89 7.73 -4.43 -14.94
N ILE A 90 6.71 -5.29 -15.00
CA ILE A 90 6.55 -6.42 -14.07
C ILE A 90 7.78 -7.34 -14.12
N ARG A 91 8.22 -7.72 -15.33
CA ARG A 91 9.41 -8.58 -15.49
C ARG A 91 10.67 -7.93 -14.93
N LYS A 92 10.85 -6.63 -15.15
CA LYS A 92 11.97 -5.86 -14.61
C LYS A 92 12.01 -5.90 -13.09
N ILE A 93 10.86 -5.66 -12.44
CA ILE A 93 10.74 -5.75 -10.97
C ILE A 93 11.10 -7.13 -10.46
N VAL A 94 10.65 -8.18 -11.16
CA VAL A 94 10.96 -9.57 -10.81
C VAL A 94 12.46 -9.85 -10.92
N GLU A 95 13.11 -9.39 -11.99
CA GLU A 95 14.56 -9.55 -12.19
C GLU A 95 15.35 -8.80 -11.13
N GLU A 96 14.98 -7.55 -10.82
CA GLU A 96 15.58 -6.74 -9.76
C GLU A 96 15.42 -7.41 -8.39
N THR A 97 14.25 -8.02 -8.13
CA THR A 97 13.99 -8.73 -6.87
C THR A 97 14.80 -10.01 -6.76
N LYS A 98 14.94 -10.80 -7.85
CA LYS A 98 15.76 -12.02 -7.88
C LYS A 98 17.26 -11.74 -7.77
N GLY A 99 17.72 -10.57 -8.22
CA GLY A 99 19.12 -10.17 -8.19
C GLY A 99 19.63 -9.71 -6.83
N LYS A 100 18.77 -9.60 -5.81
CA LYS A 100 19.16 -9.26 -4.43
C LYS A 100 20.05 -10.37 -3.86
N LYS A 101 21.13 -10.00 -3.18
CA LYS A 101 22.11 -10.94 -2.64
C LYS A 101 21.53 -11.70 -1.45
N GLU A 102 21.89 -12.98 -1.32
CA GLU A 102 21.62 -13.77 -0.10
C GLU A 102 22.13 -12.99 1.12
N GLY A 103 21.24 -12.68 2.07
CA GLY A 103 21.52 -11.83 3.23
C GLY A 103 20.92 -10.41 3.19
N GLU A 104 20.43 -9.94 2.05
CA GLU A 104 19.53 -8.77 1.92
C GLU A 104 18.05 -9.21 1.80
N ASP A 105 17.69 -10.34 2.43
CA ASP A 105 16.38 -11.03 2.33
C ASP A 105 15.23 -10.29 3.03
N LYS A 106 15.05 -9.01 2.71
CA LYS A 106 13.82 -8.30 3.07
C LYS A 106 12.70 -8.80 2.16
N PRO A 107 11.52 -9.10 2.70
CA PRO A 107 10.35 -9.41 1.88
C PRO A 107 10.08 -8.23 0.94
N THR A 108 9.71 -8.52 -0.30
CA THR A 108 9.36 -7.48 -1.28
C THR A 108 7.83 -7.46 -1.44
N ILE A 109 7.23 -6.31 -1.11
CA ILE A 109 5.81 -6.03 -1.34
C ILE A 109 5.66 -5.25 -2.63
N LEU A 110 4.97 -5.86 -3.60
CA LEU A 110 4.52 -5.20 -4.81
C LEU A 110 3.11 -4.66 -4.57
N PHE A 111 2.98 -3.34 -4.49
CA PHE A 111 1.68 -2.68 -4.42
C PHE A 111 1.20 -2.32 -5.81
N VAL A 112 0.03 -2.85 -6.21
CA VAL A 112 -0.61 -2.53 -7.49
C VAL A 112 -1.85 -1.70 -7.23
N ASP A 113 -1.77 -0.40 -7.54
CA ASP A 113 -2.94 0.47 -7.45
C ASP A 113 -3.85 0.29 -8.66
N GLU A 114 -5.16 0.39 -8.44
CA GLU A 114 -6.18 0.19 -9.47
C GLU A 114 -6.02 -1.15 -10.20
N ILE A 115 -5.81 -2.26 -9.47
CA ILE A 115 -5.50 -3.58 -10.03
C ILE A 115 -6.57 -4.09 -11.02
N HIS A 116 -7.81 -3.59 -10.93
CA HIS A 116 -8.87 -3.87 -11.90
C HIS A 116 -8.55 -3.36 -13.32
N ARG A 117 -7.57 -2.48 -13.49
CA ARG A 117 -7.11 -2.01 -14.81
C ARG A 117 -6.15 -2.99 -15.48
N PHE A 118 -5.65 -3.99 -14.77
CA PHE A 118 -4.83 -5.02 -15.37
C PHE A 118 -5.63 -5.96 -16.26
N ASN A 119 -5.15 -6.12 -17.48
CA ASN A 119 -5.62 -7.21 -18.32
C ASN A 119 -5.17 -8.57 -17.78
N LYS A 120 -5.82 -9.64 -18.26
CA LYS A 120 -5.52 -11.02 -17.87
C LYS A 120 -4.04 -11.38 -18.00
N ASN A 121 -3.36 -10.95 -19.07
CA ASN A 121 -1.95 -11.27 -19.29
C ASN A 121 -1.03 -10.63 -18.23
N GLN A 122 -1.34 -9.42 -17.75
CA GLN A 122 -0.60 -8.78 -16.66
C GLN A 122 -0.80 -9.50 -15.34
N GLN A 123 -2.04 -9.95 -15.05
CA GLN A 123 -2.33 -10.72 -13.84
C GLN A 123 -1.67 -12.10 -13.87
N ASP A 124 -1.73 -12.80 -15.01
CA ASP A 124 -1.06 -14.09 -15.22
C ASP A 124 0.47 -13.97 -15.06
N ALA A 125 1.06 -12.85 -15.46
CA ALA A 125 2.49 -12.59 -15.29
C ALA A 125 2.92 -12.45 -13.82
N LEU A 126 2.00 -12.11 -12.90
CA LEU A 126 2.29 -12.02 -11.46
C LEU A 126 2.23 -13.37 -10.75
N LEU A 127 1.39 -14.30 -11.21
CA LEU A 127 1.07 -15.55 -10.50
C LEU A 127 2.29 -16.35 -10.05
N PRO A 128 3.30 -16.65 -10.90
CA PRO A 128 4.43 -17.46 -10.47
C PRO A 128 5.24 -16.82 -9.34
N HIS A 129 5.24 -15.49 -9.26
CA HIS A 129 6.01 -14.71 -8.29
C HIS A 129 5.28 -14.58 -6.96
N VAL A 130 3.95 -14.53 -7.00
CA VAL A 130 3.08 -14.61 -5.82
C VAL A 130 3.13 -16.03 -5.23
N GLU A 131 3.08 -17.07 -6.06
CA GLU A 131 3.11 -18.47 -5.63
C GLU A 131 4.42 -18.89 -4.99
N SER A 132 5.54 -18.46 -5.56
CA SER A 132 6.86 -18.78 -5.03
C SER A 132 7.22 -17.99 -3.78
N GLY A 133 6.43 -16.97 -3.41
CA GLY A 133 6.75 -16.05 -2.32
C GLY A 133 7.85 -15.03 -2.66
N LEU A 134 8.30 -14.98 -3.92
CA LEU A 134 9.26 -13.97 -4.38
C LEU A 134 8.70 -12.55 -4.18
N LEU A 135 7.40 -12.38 -4.43
CA LEU A 135 6.68 -11.12 -4.23
C LEU A 135 5.45 -11.37 -3.35
N THR A 136 5.24 -10.49 -2.39
CA THR A 136 3.94 -10.35 -1.72
C THR A 136 3.13 -9.29 -2.46
N LEU A 137 2.00 -9.67 -3.04
CA LEU A 137 1.14 -8.74 -3.79
C LEU A 137 0.19 -8.03 -2.83
N ILE A 138 0.10 -6.70 -2.90
CA ILE A 138 -1.03 -5.95 -2.35
C ILE A 138 -1.71 -5.22 -3.50
N GLY A 139 -2.85 -5.71 -3.96
CA GLY A 139 -3.65 -5.05 -4.99
C GLY A 139 -4.72 -4.15 -4.37
N ALA A 140 -4.90 -2.94 -4.89
CA ALA A 140 -5.97 -2.03 -4.47
C ALA A 140 -7.00 -1.83 -5.58
N THR A 141 -8.28 -1.80 -5.23
CA THR A 141 -9.37 -1.56 -6.19
C THR A 141 -10.58 -0.88 -5.53
N THR A 142 -11.28 -0.07 -6.31
CA THR A 142 -12.63 0.43 -5.99
C THR A 142 -13.72 -0.49 -6.54
N GLU A 143 -13.41 -1.22 -7.62
CA GLU A 143 -14.29 -2.16 -8.29
C GLU A 143 -14.33 -3.51 -7.57
N ASN A 144 -15.43 -4.24 -7.73
CA ASN A 144 -15.59 -5.55 -7.12
C ASN A 144 -14.55 -6.54 -7.69
N PRO A 145 -13.64 -7.07 -6.85
CA PRO A 145 -12.50 -7.86 -7.32
C PRO A 145 -12.92 -9.20 -7.95
N SER A 146 -14.11 -9.73 -7.64
CA SER A 146 -14.59 -11.00 -8.20
C SER A 146 -14.86 -10.94 -9.71
N PHE A 147 -15.02 -9.74 -10.28
CA PHE A 147 -15.22 -9.56 -11.72
C PHE A 147 -13.93 -9.19 -12.46
N GLU A 148 -13.06 -8.43 -11.80
CA GLU A 148 -11.89 -7.79 -12.44
C GLU A 148 -10.58 -8.55 -12.20
N VAL A 149 -10.50 -9.34 -11.13
CA VAL A 149 -9.31 -10.13 -10.78
C VAL A 149 -9.54 -11.59 -11.16
N ILE A 150 -8.54 -12.20 -11.81
CA ILE A 150 -8.61 -13.60 -12.23
C ILE A 150 -8.68 -14.53 -11.02
N ALA A 151 -9.46 -15.61 -11.15
CA ALA A 151 -9.66 -16.59 -10.07
C ALA A 151 -8.34 -17.15 -9.46
N PRO A 152 -7.27 -17.45 -10.23
CA PRO A 152 -6.01 -17.88 -9.64
C PRO A 152 -5.39 -16.87 -8.68
N LEU A 153 -5.46 -15.57 -9.00
CA LEU A 153 -4.88 -14.52 -8.16
C LEU A 153 -5.76 -14.25 -6.94
N LEU A 154 -7.09 -14.21 -7.14
CA LEU A 154 -8.06 -14.14 -6.05
C LEU A 154 -7.86 -15.25 -5.00
N SER A 155 -7.66 -16.49 -5.44
CA SER A 155 -7.48 -17.63 -4.53
C SER A 155 -6.20 -17.58 -3.68
N ARG A 156 -5.24 -16.73 -4.04
CA ARG A 156 -3.95 -16.55 -3.35
C ARG A 156 -3.88 -15.26 -2.53
N CYS A 157 -4.92 -14.42 -2.61
CA CYS A 157 -4.98 -13.16 -1.90
C CYS A 157 -6.08 -13.19 -0.84
N GLN A 158 -5.78 -12.64 0.33
CA GLN A 158 -6.81 -12.37 1.32
C GLN A 158 -7.51 -11.05 0.98
N LEU A 159 -8.83 -11.11 0.83
CA LEU A 159 -9.65 -9.93 0.54
C LEU A 159 -9.93 -9.14 1.83
N LEU A 160 -9.56 -7.86 1.84
CA LEU A 160 -9.84 -6.92 2.92
C LEU A 160 -10.77 -5.82 2.42
N LEU A 161 -11.93 -5.71 3.06
CA LEU A 161 -12.91 -4.67 2.76
C LEU A 161 -12.64 -3.42 3.61
N LEU A 162 -12.36 -2.31 2.94
CA LEU A 162 -12.24 -0.99 3.53
C LEU A 162 -13.56 -0.23 3.42
N GLN A 163 -13.97 0.38 4.51
CA GLN A 163 -15.20 1.14 4.64
C GLN A 163 -14.98 2.62 4.24
N PRO A 164 -16.02 3.35 3.82
CA PRO A 164 -15.93 4.80 3.73
C PRO A 164 -15.67 5.40 5.11
N LEU A 165 -14.86 6.47 5.16
CA LEU A 165 -14.62 7.21 6.40
C LEU A 165 -15.91 7.88 6.87
N THR A 166 -16.17 7.84 8.17
CA THR A 166 -17.27 8.58 8.77
C THR A 166 -16.90 10.06 8.99
N VAL A 167 -17.88 10.88 9.35
CA VAL A 167 -17.64 12.28 9.70
C VAL A 167 -16.71 12.39 10.90
N GLU A 168 -16.86 11.51 11.88
CA GLU A 168 -16.03 11.44 13.08
C GLU A 168 -14.57 11.09 12.73
N ASP A 169 -14.35 10.16 11.80
CA ASP A 169 -13.01 9.82 11.31
C ASP A 169 -12.34 11.04 10.67
N ILE A 170 -13.07 11.76 9.83
CA ILE A 170 -12.58 12.98 9.16
C ILE A 170 -12.22 14.05 10.20
N ILE A 171 -13.09 14.27 11.19
CA ILE A 171 -12.83 15.22 12.28
C ILE A 171 -11.54 14.82 13.03
N SER A 172 -11.37 13.53 13.35
CA SER A 172 -10.17 13.02 14.03
C SER A 172 -8.90 13.27 13.21
N ILE A 173 -8.94 13.02 11.90
CA ILE A 173 -7.83 13.33 10.98
C ILE A 173 -7.53 14.82 11.00
N LEU A 174 -8.54 15.69 10.89
CA LEU A 174 -8.37 17.15 10.89
C LEU A 174 -7.81 17.68 12.22
N GLN A 175 -8.26 17.15 13.36
CA GLN A 175 -7.76 17.53 14.68
C GLN A 175 -6.28 17.18 14.86
N ARG A 176 -5.84 16.05 14.28
CA ARG A 176 -4.43 15.69 14.24
C ARG A 176 -3.60 16.74 13.50
N LEU A 177 -4.12 17.31 12.41
CA LEU A 177 -3.45 18.38 11.66
C LEU A 177 -3.16 19.61 12.51
N CYS A 178 -4.13 20.00 13.33
CA CYS A 178 -4.03 21.19 14.18
C CYS A 178 -3.04 21.00 15.34
N THR A 179 -2.71 19.76 15.70
CA THR A 179 -1.83 19.43 16.83
C THR A 179 -0.42 19.03 16.39
N THR A 180 -0.26 18.48 15.18
CA THR A 180 1.05 18.27 14.58
C THR A 180 1.62 19.60 14.08
N LYS A 181 2.62 20.14 14.79
CA LYS A 181 3.45 21.24 14.27
C LYS A 181 3.93 20.85 12.86
N PRO A 182 3.88 21.76 11.86
CA PRO A 182 4.48 21.45 10.57
C PRO A 182 5.95 21.05 10.79
N PRO A 183 6.47 20.02 10.09
CA PRO A 183 7.90 19.78 10.08
C PRO A 183 8.57 21.04 9.54
N ASP A 184 9.52 21.57 10.31
CA ASP A 184 10.36 22.72 9.95
C ASP A 184 11.10 22.46 8.63
#